data_AF-A0A923FJC8-F1
#
_entry.id   AF-A0A923FJC8-F1
#
_cell.length_a   1.000
_cell.length_b   1.000
_cell.length_c   1.000
_cell.angle_alpha   90.00
_cell.angle_beta   90.00
_cell.angle_gamma   90.00
#
_symmetry.space_group_name_H-M   'P 1'
#
loop_
_entity.id
_entity.type
_entity.pdbx_description
1 polymer ?
#
loop_
_entity_poly.entity_id
_entity_poly.type
_entity_poly.pdbx_seq_one_letter_code
_entity_poly.pdbx_strand_id
1 'polypeptide(L)'
;IVARHESLRTTFERRDGEVRQRFAAADIGFALQEHNLQTLDADARQAAVTQLTQAEARDAFDLSQGPLIRGRLLCLAEDEHILLVTQHHIVSDGWSVAVLIGEFNALYAAFSQQLDDPLPPLALQYADYASWRQQHLQGERLHAQVDFWKAHLDGAPALLELPSDHPRPQVQSYQGAALALQLPAPLSARLRRFSQQQ
;
A
#
# COMPACT_ATOMS: atom_id res chain seq x y z
N ILE A 1 -12.35 10.15 0.10
CA ILE A 1 -11.10 9.41 0.39
C ILE A 1 -9.84 10.23 0.10
N VAL A 2 -9.46 10.51 -1.16
CA VAL A 2 -8.20 11.22 -1.46
C VAL A 2 -8.13 12.61 -0.81
N ALA A 3 -9.23 13.37 -0.84
CA ALA A 3 -9.32 14.66 -0.15
C ALA A 3 -9.08 14.57 1.37
N ARG A 4 -9.53 13.46 1.98
CA ARG A 4 -9.54 13.21 3.43
C ARG A 4 -8.15 12.88 3.97
N HIS A 5 -7.35 12.14 3.20
CA HIS A 5 -6.02 11.65 3.62
C HIS A 5 -4.90 12.38 2.88
N GLU A 6 -4.11 13.16 3.62
CA GLU A 6 -2.95 13.86 3.05
C GLU A 6 -1.94 12.95 2.40
N SER A 7 -1.73 11.76 2.97
CA SER A 7 -0.79 10.76 2.43
C SER A 7 -1.11 10.42 0.97
N LEU A 8 -2.39 10.28 0.62
CA LEU A 8 -2.83 9.91 -0.73
C LEU A 8 -2.61 11.02 -1.77
N ARG A 9 -2.43 12.26 -1.31
CA ARG A 9 -2.13 13.44 -2.13
C ARG A 9 -0.71 13.99 -1.86
N THR A 10 0.16 13.14 -1.30
CA THR A 10 1.57 13.48 -1.04
C THR A 10 2.46 13.02 -2.19
N THR A 11 3.39 13.89 -2.58
CA THR A 11 4.51 13.60 -3.48
C THR A 11 5.83 13.87 -2.77
N PHE A 12 6.92 13.32 -3.29
CA PHE A 12 8.25 13.41 -2.73
C PHE A 12 9.19 14.06 -3.73
N GLU A 13 9.76 15.21 -3.37
CA GLU A 13 10.75 15.91 -4.16
C GLU A 13 12.08 15.98 -3.42
N ARG A 14 13.19 15.90 -4.18
CA ARG A 14 14.52 16.15 -3.64
C ARG A 14 14.89 17.62 -3.88
N ARG A 15 15.17 18.37 -2.83
CA ARG A 15 15.69 19.74 -2.88
C ARG A 15 16.89 19.86 -1.95
N ASP A 16 17.98 20.46 -2.44
CA ASP A 16 19.20 20.70 -1.67
C ASP A 16 19.76 19.44 -0.97
N GLY A 17 19.63 18.28 -1.62
CA GLY A 17 20.07 16.99 -1.08
C GLY A 17 19.08 16.31 -0.13
N GLU A 18 18.03 17.01 0.32
CA GLU A 18 17.00 16.49 1.23
C GLU A 18 15.74 16.06 0.47
N VAL A 19 15.07 15.01 0.97
CA VAL A 19 13.75 14.60 0.49
C VAL A 19 12.67 15.31 1.31
N ARG A 20 11.72 15.95 0.64
CA ARG A 20 10.61 16.66 1.27
C ARG A 20 9.26 16.15 0.74
N GLN A 21 8.27 16.16 1.62
CA GLN A 21 6.89 15.87 1.28
C GLN A 21 6.22 17.14 0.74
N ARG A 22 5.48 17.00 -0.37
CA ARG A 22 4.66 18.06 -0.95
C ARG A 22 3.23 17.57 -1.08
N PHE A 23 2.31 18.31 -0.46
CA PHE A 23 0.89 18.01 -0.48
C PHE A 23 0.21 18.75 -1.61
N ALA A 24 -0.50 18.03 -2.47
CA ALA A 24 -1.41 18.64 -3.43
C ALA A 24 -2.69 19.15 -2.75
N ALA A 25 -3.46 19.97 -3.45
CA ALA A 25 -4.77 20.43 -2.99
C ALA A 25 -5.72 19.24 -2.77
N ALA A 26 -6.68 19.39 -1.85
CA ALA A 26 -7.61 18.32 -1.49
C ALA A 26 -8.51 17.87 -2.66
N ASP A 27 -8.71 18.74 -3.65
CA ASP A 27 -9.50 18.54 -4.85
C ASP A 27 -8.71 18.02 -6.06
N ILE A 28 -7.44 17.60 -5.87
CA ILE A 28 -6.62 16.99 -6.95
C ILE A 28 -7.31 15.78 -7.62
N GLY A 29 -8.27 15.16 -6.92
CA GLY A 29 -9.07 14.07 -7.44
C GLY A 29 -8.37 12.71 -7.38
N PHE A 30 -8.92 11.77 -8.13
CA PHE A 30 -8.46 10.38 -8.20
C PHE A 30 -8.56 9.92 -9.65
N ALA A 31 -7.44 9.47 -10.23
CA ALA A 31 -7.45 8.95 -11.59
C ALA A 31 -8.15 7.58 -11.60
N LEU A 32 -9.34 7.52 -12.18
CA LEU A 32 -10.10 6.30 -12.39
C LEU A 32 -10.31 6.07 -13.88
N GLN A 33 -9.73 4.99 -14.41
CA GLN A 33 -9.92 4.59 -15.81
C GLN A 33 -10.97 3.50 -15.90
N GLU A 34 -12.00 3.72 -16.72
CA GLU A 34 -13.03 2.71 -16.95
C GLU A 34 -12.69 1.85 -18.17
N HIS A 35 -12.89 0.54 -18.04
CA HIS A 35 -12.75 -0.45 -19.09
C HIS A 35 -14.05 -1.24 -19.21
N ASN A 36 -14.79 -1.02 -20.30
CA ASN A 36 -15.97 -1.81 -20.61
C ASN A 36 -15.56 -3.14 -21.26
N LEU A 37 -15.85 -4.24 -20.56
CA LEU A 37 -15.58 -5.62 -21.01
C LEU A 37 -16.87 -6.41 -21.26
N GLN A 38 -18.04 -5.76 -21.19
CA GLN A 38 -19.35 -6.42 -21.26
C GLN A 38 -19.60 -7.11 -22.60
N THR A 39 -19.03 -6.58 -23.69
CA THR A 39 -19.20 -7.11 -25.05
C THR A 39 -18.26 -8.27 -25.37
N LEU A 40 -17.32 -8.60 -24.49
CA LEU A 40 -16.41 -9.72 -24.68
C LEU A 40 -17.09 -11.03 -24.27
N ASP A 41 -16.78 -12.11 -24.98
CA ASP A 41 -17.09 -13.46 -24.52
C ASP A 41 -16.35 -13.80 -23.21
N ALA A 42 -16.75 -14.89 -22.55
CA ALA A 42 -16.27 -15.23 -21.21
C ALA A 42 -14.75 -15.43 -21.15
N ASP A 43 -14.17 -16.11 -22.13
CA ASP A 43 -12.74 -16.42 -22.16
C ASP A 43 -11.92 -15.15 -22.44
N ALA A 44 -12.34 -14.35 -23.41
CA ALA A 44 -11.71 -13.06 -23.73
C ALA A 44 -11.81 -12.08 -22.56
N ARG A 45 -12.95 -12.06 -21.86
CA ARG A 45 -13.18 -11.24 -20.67
C ARG A 45 -12.24 -11.63 -19.55
N GLN A 46 -12.11 -12.93 -19.25
CA GLN A 46 -11.22 -13.41 -18.21
C GLN A 46 -9.74 -13.11 -18.53
N ALA A 47 -9.34 -13.25 -19.79
CA ALA A 47 -8.01 -12.87 -20.25
C ALA A 47 -7.77 -11.36 -20.10
N ALA A 48 -8.75 -10.52 -20.48
CA ALA A 48 -8.67 -9.07 -20.34
C ALA A 48 -8.56 -8.62 -18.88
N VAL A 49 -9.37 -9.19 -17.98
CA VAL A 49 -9.28 -8.94 -16.52
C VAL A 49 -7.88 -9.26 -16.00
N THR A 50 -7.34 -10.41 -16.38
CA THR A 50 -6.01 -10.86 -15.96
C THR A 50 -4.93 -9.90 -16.47
N GLN A 51 -4.99 -9.52 -17.75
CA GLN A 51 -4.04 -8.60 -18.36
C GLN A 51 -4.10 -7.21 -17.71
N LEU A 52 -5.29 -6.65 -17.51
CA LEU A 52 -5.47 -5.32 -16.92
C LEU A 52 -5.02 -5.29 -15.46
N THR A 53 -5.34 -6.32 -14.68
CA THR A 53 -4.87 -6.46 -13.29
C THR A 53 -3.36 -6.51 -13.23
N GLN A 54 -2.74 -7.31 -14.09
CA GLN A 54 -1.28 -7.42 -14.14
C GLN A 54 -0.58 -6.17 -14.63
N ALA A 55 -1.15 -5.48 -15.62
CA ALA A 55 -0.63 -4.21 -16.11
C ALA A 55 -0.70 -3.14 -15.01
N GLU A 56 -1.83 -3.07 -14.30
CA GLU A 56 -2.03 -2.12 -13.21
C GLU A 56 -1.04 -2.32 -12.05
N ALA A 57 -0.80 -3.59 -11.66
CA ALA A 57 0.13 -3.94 -10.59
C ALA A 57 1.61 -3.68 -10.95
N ARG A 58 1.97 -3.68 -12.24
CA ARG A 58 3.35 -3.49 -12.72
C ARG A 58 3.67 -2.05 -13.09
N ASP A 59 2.65 -1.25 -13.39
CA ASP A 59 2.86 0.14 -13.79
C ASP A 59 3.44 0.95 -12.62
N ALA A 60 4.54 1.66 -12.89
CA ALA A 60 5.29 2.33 -11.84
C ALA A 60 4.60 3.64 -11.43
N PHE A 61 4.97 4.15 -10.25
CA PHE A 61 4.67 5.53 -9.87
C PHE A 61 5.95 6.35 -9.91
N ASP A 62 5.86 7.57 -10.45
CA ASP A 62 6.88 8.59 -10.23
C ASP A 62 6.58 9.29 -8.90
N LEU A 63 7.45 9.13 -7.89
CA LEU A 63 7.22 9.72 -6.58
C LEU A 63 7.15 11.25 -6.57
N SER A 64 7.66 11.90 -7.61
CA SER A 64 7.61 13.36 -7.78
C SER A 64 6.31 13.85 -8.41
N GLN A 65 5.53 12.96 -9.04
CA GLN A 65 4.29 13.26 -9.76
C GLN A 65 3.12 12.48 -9.15
N GLY A 66 2.18 13.20 -8.57
CA GLY A 66 1.03 12.62 -7.87
C GLY A 66 -0.27 12.74 -8.66
N PRO A 67 -1.35 12.12 -8.17
CA PRO A 67 -1.43 11.35 -6.92
C PRO A 67 -0.71 9.98 -6.99
N LEU A 68 -0.19 9.50 -5.86
CA LEU A 68 0.46 8.17 -5.76
C LEU A 68 -0.55 7.04 -5.50
N ILE A 69 -1.75 7.23 -6.05
CA ILE A 69 -2.91 6.34 -5.98
C ILE A 69 -3.71 6.52 -7.28
N ARG A 70 -4.13 5.41 -7.88
CA ARG A 70 -4.95 5.37 -9.10
C ARG A 70 -5.87 4.15 -9.09
N GLY A 71 -6.85 4.13 -9.98
CA GLY A 71 -7.76 3.01 -10.09
C GLY A 71 -8.19 2.70 -11.51
N ARG A 72 -8.70 1.48 -11.65
CA ARG A 72 -9.38 1.02 -12.86
C ARG A 72 -10.70 0.38 -12.47
N LEU A 73 -11.76 0.73 -13.20
CA LEU A 73 -13.07 0.07 -13.08
C LEU A 73 -13.25 -0.83 -14.29
N LEU A 74 -13.32 -2.13 -14.08
CA LEU A 74 -13.58 -3.12 -15.13
C LEU A 74 -15.06 -3.49 -15.08
N CYS A 75 -15.82 -3.08 -16.09
CA CYS A 75 -17.27 -3.35 -16.18
C CYS A 75 -17.47 -4.68 -16.91
N LEU A 76 -17.89 -5.73 -16.19
CA LEU A 76 -18.06 -7.08 -16.71
C LEU A 76 -19.49 -7.33 -17.21
N ALA A 77 -20.47 -6.75 -16.51
CA ALA A 77 -21.88 -6.73 -16.87
C ALA A 77 -22.50 -5.42 -16.35
N GLU A 78 -23.82 -5.27 -16.46
CA GLU A 78 -24.55 -4.11 -15.93
C GLU A 78 -24.47 -4.00 -14.40
N ASP A 79 -24.39 -5.14 -13.70
CA ASP A 79 -24.36 -5.25 -12.24
C ASP A 79 -23.08 -5.90 -11.70
N GLU A 80 -22.12 -6.22 -12.58
CA GLU A 80 -20.88 -6.91 -12.23
C GLU A 80 -19.65 -6.08 -12.61
N HIS A 81 -18.85 -5.72 -11.61
CA HIS A 81 -17.70 -4.84 -11.76
C HIS A 81 -16.51 -5.30 -10.92
N ILE A 82 -15.30 -5.02 -11.39
CA ILE A 82 -14.07 -5.14 -10.61
C ILE A 82 -13.45 -3.75 -10.48
N LEU A 83 -13.29 -3.28 -9.24
CA LEU A 83 -12.53 -2.07 -8.94
C LEU A 83 -11.10 -2.44 -8.52
N LEU A 84 -10.14 -2.04 -9.34
CA LEU A 84 -8.73 -2.07 -9.00
C LEU A 84 -8.34 -0.73 -8.40
N VAL A 85 -7.74 -0.74 -7.21
CA VAL A 85 -7.12 0.44 -6.58
C VAL A 85 -5.68 0.10 -6.28
N THR A 86 -4.76 0.90 -6.83
CA THR A 86 -3.32 0.69 -6.67
C THR A 86 -2.70 1.96 -6.14
N GLN A 87 -1.80 1.79 -5.17
CA GLN A 87 -1.19 2.87 -4.42
C GLN A 87 0.26 2.54 -4.14
N HIS A 88 1.12 3.56 -4.14
CA HIS A 88 2.52 3.35 -3.82
C HIS A 88 2.68 3.07 -2.32
N HIS A 89 3.46 2.05 -1.93
CA HIS A 89 3.63 1.66 -0.52
C HIS A 89 4.23 2.76 0.38
N ILE A 90 4.88 3.77 -0.19
CA ILE A 90 5.38 4.92 0.57
C ILE A 90 4.26 5.76 1.20
N VAL A 91 3.04 5.73 0.65
CA VAL A 91 1.88 6.47 1.15
C VAL A 91 0.84 5.59 1.87
N SER A 92 1.06 4.27 1.92
CA SER A 92 0.14 3.33 2.58
C SER A 92 0.80 1.98 2.93
N ASP A 93 0.38 1.43 4.07
CA ASP A 93 0.72 0.09 4.53
C ASP A 93 -0.51 -0.85 4.60
N GLY A 94 -0.32 -2.07 5.10
CA GLY A 94 -1.41 -3.05 5.24
C GLY A 94 -2.52 -2.65 6.21
N TRP A 95 -2.20 -1.84 7.24
CA TRP A 95 -3.21 -1.32 8.16
C TRP A 95 -4.04 -0.22 7.49
N SER A 96 -3.36 0.68 6.78
CA SER A 96 -3.94 1.77 6.03
C SER A 96 -4.95 1.27 4.99
N VAL A 97 -4.68 0.14 4.33
CA VAL A 97 -5.62 -0.50 3.39
C VAL A 97 -6.95 -0.85 4.07
N ALA A 98 -6.92 -1.42 5.28
CA ALA A 98 -8.15 -1.76 6.00
C ALA A 98 -8.97 -0.51 6.36
N VAL A 99 -8.30 0.59 6.76
CA VAL A 99 -8.95 1.89 7.02
C VAL A 99 -9.60 2.43 5.75
N LEU A 100 -8.87 2.44 4.64
CA LEU A 100 -9.36 2.94 3.36
C LEU A 100 -10.58 2.16 2.86
N ILE A 101 -10.59 0.82 2.99
CA ILE A 101 -11.74 -0.01 2.63
C ILE A 101 -12.95 0.34 3.49
N GLY A 102 -12.77 0.46 4.81
CA GLY A 102 -13.85 0.80 5.73
C GLY A 102 -14.47 2.16 5.42
N GLU A 103 -13.64 3.18 5.22
CA GLU A 103 -14.09 4.53 4.87
C GLU A 103 -14.70 4.59 3.47
N PHE A 104 -14.14 3.87 2.49
CA PHE A 104 -14.70 3.79 1.14
C PHE A 104 -16.13 3.25 1.19
N ASN A 105 -16.36 2.17 1.92
CA ASN A 105 -17.69 1.59 2.08
C ASN A 105 -18.68 2.58 2.73
N ALA A 106 -18.26 3.29 3.78
CA ALA A 106 -19.10 4.28 4.45
C ALA A 106 -19.46 5.46 3.53
N LEU A 107 -18.47 6.01 2.84
CA LEU A 107 -18.67 7.13 1.91
C LEU A 107 -19.51 6.71 0.70
N TYR A 108 -19.23 5.54 0.11
CA TYR A 108 -19.97 5.03 -1.03
C TYR A 108 -21.44 4.79 -0.69
N ALA A 109 -21.72 4.19 0.48
CA ALA A 109 -23.08 3.97 0.94
C ALA A 109 -23.85 5.28 1.16
N ALA A 110 -23.21 6.32 1.72
CA ALA A 110 -23.84 7.63 1.89
C ALA A 110 -24.06 8.35 0.55
N PHE A 111 -23.01 8.46 -0.28
CA PHE A 111 -23.07 9.21 -1.53
C PHE A 111 -23.96 8.56 -2.60
N SER A 112 -24.07 7.24 -2.63
CA SER A 112 -25.02 6.54 -3.52
C SER A 112 -26.49 6.87 -3.19
N GLN A 113 -26.76 7.33 -1.97
CA GLN A 113 -28.08 7.81 -1.52
C GLN A 113 -28.16 9.34 -1.49
N GLN A 114 -27.18 10.05 -2.06
CA GLN A 114 -27.08 11.52 -2.05
C GLN A 114 -27.05 12.13 -0.64
N LEU A 115 -26.55 11.39 0.35
CA LEU A 115 -26.32 11.89 1.70
C LEU A 115 -24.93 12.54 1.81
N ASP A 116 -24.72 13.38 2.83
CA ASP A 116 -23.42 14.01 3.13
C ASP A 116 -22.38 13.02 3.67
N ASP A 117 -21.11 13.46 3.76
CA ASP A 117 -20.01 12.68 4.36
C ASP A 117 -20.32 12.35 5.83
N PRO A 118 -20.50 11.06 6.19
CA PRO A 118 -20.83 10.66 7.55
C PRO A 118 -19.60 10.58 8.48
N LEU A 119 -18.38 10.71 7.94
CA LEU A 119 -17.14 10.50 8.69
C LEU A 119 -16.70 11.81 9.38
N PRO A 120 -16.39 11.76 10.69
CA PRO A 120 -15.86 12.93 11.38
C PRO A 120 -14.50 13.34 10.77
N PRO A 121 -14.11 14.63 10.85
CA PRO A 121 -12.81 15.08 10.38
C PRO A 121 -11.68 14.34 11.12
N LEU A 122 -10.59 14.05 10.41
CA LEU A 122 -9.41 13.44 11.03
C LEU A 122 -8.71 14.46 11.92
N ALA A 123 -8.46 14.08 13.18
CA ALA A 123 -7.74 14.93 14.14
C ALA A 123 -6.24 15.01 13.84
N LEU A 124 -5.69 14.02 13.13
CA LEU A 124 -4.28 13.92 12.77
C LEU A 124 -4.14 13.43 11.33
N GLN A 125 -3.14 13.96 10.65
CA GLN A 125 -2.67 13.50 9.35
C GLN A 125 -1.31 12.82 9.50
N TYR A 126 -0.88 12.09 8.47
CA TYR A 126 0.41 11.39 8.51
C TYR A 126 1.59 12.37 8.66
N ALA A 127 1.46 13.59 8.12
CA ALA A 127 2.46 14.64 8.26
C ALA A 127 2.70 15.03 9.73
N ASP A 128 1.63 15.10 10.54
CA ASP A 128 1.72 15.38 11.97
C ASP A 128 2.49 14.27 12.69
N TYR A 129 2.19 13.01 12.36
CA TYR A 129 2.90 11.86 12.90
C TYR A 129 4.37 11.84 12.49
N ALA A 130 4.69 12.18 11.24
CA ALA A 130 6.07 12.25 10.76
C ALA A 130 6.88 13.33 11.49
N SER A 131 6.27 14.51 11.69
CA SER A 131 6.86 15.61 12.47
C SER A 131 7.06 15.20 13.93
N TRP A 132 6.03 14.64 14.58
CA TRP A 132 6.11 14.11 15.94
C TRP A 132 7.24 13.09 16.09
N ARG A 133 7.34 12.13 15.16
CA ARG A 133 8.39 11.11 15.17
C ARG A 133 9.78 11.75 15.09
N GLN A 134 9.96 12.71 14.20
CA GLN A 134 11.24 13.41 14.03
C GLN A 134 11.63 14.17 15.29
N GLN A 135 10.69 14.81 15.98
CA GLN A 135 10.94 15.51 17.24
C GLN A 135 11.23 14.54 18.40
N HIS A 136 10.55 13.39 18.42
CA HIS A 136 10.62 12.43 19.52
C HIS A 136 11.83 11.48 19.46
N LEU A 137 12.39 11.26 18.27
CA LEU A 137 13.60 10.47 18.05
C LEU A 137 14.83 11.37 17.89
N GLN A 138 15.17 12.09 18.95
CA GLN A 138 16.35 12.96 19.02
C GLN A 138 17.12 12.74 20.33
N GLY A 139 18.33 13.31 20.40
CA GLY A 139 19.14 13.33 21.61
C GLY A 139 19.37 11.92 22.19
N GLU A 140 19.34 11.81 23.51
CA GLU A 140 19.65 10.55 24.23
C GLU A 140 18.78 9.37 23.79
N ARG A 141 17.52 9.62 23.42
CA ARG A 141 16.60 8.55 23.01
C ARG A 141 17.01 7.91 21.70
N LEU A 142 17.43 8.73 20.73
CA LEU A 142 17.97 8.23 19.48
C LEU A 142 19.28 7.47 19.72
N HIS A 143 20.17 8.00 20.57
CA HIS A 143 21.43 7.35 20.89
C HIS A 143 21.21 5.98 21.54
N ALA A 144 20.34 5.88 22.54
CA ALA A 144 20.02 4.61 23.20
C ALA A 144 19.48 3.55 22.24
N GLN A 145 18.62 3.95 21.28
CA GLN A 145 18.11 3.04 20.25
C GLN A 145 19.24 2.59 19.30
N VAL A 146 20.09 3.52 18.87
CA VAL A 146 21.23 3.22 18.00
C VAL A 146 22.22 2.28 18.69
N ASP A 147 22.57 2.55 19.93
CA ASP A 147 23.53 1.75 20.70
C ASP A 147 23.01 0.34 20.95
N PHE A 148 21.72 0.22 21.28
CA PHE A 148 21.06 -1.08 21.40
C PHE A 148 21.17 -1.87 20.10
N TRP A 149 20.78 -1.30 18.95
CA TRP A 149 20.79 -2.03 17.69
C TRP A 149 22.19 -2.36 17.20
N LYS A 150 23.18 -1.48 17.43
CA LYS A 150 24.59 -1.77 17.14
C LYS A 150 25.09 -2.96 17.94
N ALA A 151 24.81 -3.00 19.24
CA ALA A 151 25.23 -4.11 20.09
C ALA A 151 24.46 -5.39 19.76
N HIS A 152 23.16 -5.31 19.50
CA HIS A 152 22.32 -6.47 19.22
C HIS A 152 22.62 -7.12 17.87
N LEU A 153 23.04 -6.32 16.88
CA LEU A 153 23.41 -6.79 15.54
C LEU A 153 24.93 -6.94 15.38
N ASP A 154 25.71 -6.83 16.46
CA ASP A 154 27.14 -7.07 16.40
C ASP A 154 27.43 -8.52 15.98
N GLY A 155 28.30 -8.69 14.99
CA GLY A 155 28.58 -9.99 14.39
C GLY A 155 27.46 -10.58 13.53
N ALA A 156 26.34 -9.88 13.31
CA ALA A 156 25.31 -10.34 12.38
C ALA A 156 25.89 -10.42 10.95
N PRO A 157 25.62 -11.50 10.21
CA PRO A 157 26.12 -11.61 8.85
C PRO A 157 25.49 -10.51 7.99
N ALA A 158 26.31 -9.87 7.14
CA ALA A 158 25.83 -8.88 6.18
C ALA A 158 24.82 -9.49 5.19
N LEU A 159 24.86 -10.81 5.03
CA LEU A 159 23.96 -11.55 4.16
C LEU A 159 23.65 -12.95 4.71
N LEU A 160 22.38 -13.33 4.69
CA LEU A 160 21.97 -14.72 4.88
C LEU A 160 22.23 -15.52 3.60
N GLU A 161 23.14 -16.49 3.67
CA GLU A 161 23.40 -17.43 2.57
C GLU A 161 22.30 -18.50 2.53
N LEU A 162 21.38 -18.36 1.57
CA LEU A 162 20.40 -19.39 1.23
C LEU A 162 20.84 -20.07 -0.07
N PRO A 163 20.58 -21.38 -0.24
CA PRO A 163 20.82 -22.06 -1.51
C PRO A 163 19.96 -21.41 -2.59
N SER A 164 20.60 -20.88 -3.63
CA SER A 164 19.95 -20.19 -4.75
C SER A 164 20.25 -20.92 -6.06
N ASP A 165 19.25 -21.02 -6.93
CA ASP A 165 19.40 -21.63 -8.27
C ASP A 165 20.30 -20.80 -9.21
N HIS A 166 20.44 -19.50 -8.93
CA HIS A 166 21.20 -18.55 -9.74
C HIS A 166 22.08 -17.64 -8.88
N PRO A 167 23.22 -17.14 -9.41
CA PRO A 167 24.07 -16.21 -8.70
C PRO A 167 23.37 -14.87 -8.46
N ARG A 168 23.67 -14.22 -7.33
CA ARG A 168 23.13 -12.90 -7.01
C ARG A 168 23.63 -11.85 -8.00
N PRO A 169 22.74 -11.09 -8.66
CA PRO A 169 23.16 -10.00 -9.54
C PRO A 169 23.72 -8.81 -8.74
N GLN A 170 24.61 -8.02 -9.36
CA GLN A 170 25.15 -6.80 -8.75
C GLN A 170 24.08 -5.71 -8.54
N VAL A 171 23.05 -5.70 -9.41
CA VAL A 171 21.92 -4.77 -9.33
C VAL A 171 20.65 -5.59 -9.11
N GLN A 172 19.89 -5.26 -8.08
CA GLN A 172 18.63 -5.93 -7.77
C GLN A 172 17.57 -5.58 -8.83
N SER A 173 17.00 -6.60 -9.48
CA SER A 173 15.97 -6.42 -10.51
C SER A 173 14.56 -6.21 -9.95
N TYR A 174 14.36 -6.48 -8.65
CA TYR A 174 13.06 -6.51 -7.96
C TYR A 174 12.03 -7.47 -8.57
N GLN A 175 12.43 -8.30 -9.53
CA GLN A 175 11.58 -9.35 -10.07
C GLN A 175 11.40 -10.44 -9.01
N GLY A 176 10.15 -10.79 -8.74
CA GLY A 176 9.78 -11.81 -7.79
C GLY A 176 8.49 -12.51 -8.21
N ALA A 177 8.22 -13.65 -7.57
CA ALA A 177 6.99 -14.39 -7.69
C ALA A 177 6.46 -14.71 -6.28
N ALA A 178 5.16 -14.98 -6.18
CA ALA A 178 4.53 -15.41 -4.95
C ALA A 178 4.10 -16.87 -5.09
N LEU A 179 4.37 -17.67 -4.07
CA LEU A 179 3.83 -19.02 -3.93
C LEU A 179 2.89 -19.04 -2.73
N ALA A 180 1.60 -19.27 -2.98
CA ALA A 180 0.62 -19.40 -1.91
C ALA A 180 0.81 -20.74 -1.18
N LEU A 181 0.95 -20.70 0.14
CA LEU A 181 1.01 -21.88 1.00
C LEU A 181 -0.08 -21.79 2.06
N GLN A 182 -0.83 -22.88 2.25
CA GLN A 182 -1.89 -22.97 3.26
C GLN A 182 -1.52 -24.02 4.30
N LEU A 183 -1.49 -23.60 5.57
CA LEU A 183 -1.29 -24.54 6.68
C LEU A 183 -2.60 -25.29 6.96
N PRO A 184 -2.58 -26.64 7.04
CA PRO A 184 -3.78 -27.41 7.36
C PRO A 184 -4.41 -26.95 8.68
N ALA A 185 -5.74 -26.92 8.74
CA ALA A 185 -6.47 -26.48 9.93
C ALA A 185 -6.02 -27.17 11.24
N PRO A 186 -5.73 -28.49 11.27
CA PRO A 186 -5.20 -29.14 12.48
C PRO A 186 -3.84 -28.59 12.93
N LEU A 187 -2.95 -28.25 11.99
CA LEU A 187 -1.64 -27.66 12.28
C LEU A 187 -1.81 -26.24 12.84
N SER A 188 -2.64 -25.42 12.18
CA SER A 188 -2.96 -24.06 12.62
C SER A 188 -3.54 -24.03 14.04
N ALA A 189 -4.44 -24.96 14.37
CA ALA A 189 -5.01 -25.08 15.72
C ALA A 189 -3.96 -25.48 16.78
N ARG A 190 -3.01 -26.34 16.41
CA ARG A 190 -1.89 -26.72 17.30
C ARG A 190 -0.95 -25.54 17.57
N LEU A 191 -0.60 -24.77 16.54
CA LEU A 191 0.25 -23.58 16.67
C LEU A 191 -0.38 -22.52 17.58
N ARG A 192 -1.69 -22.27 17.43
CA ARG A 192 -2.42 -21.33 18.30
C ARG A 192 -2.39 -21.77 19.76
N ARG A 193 -2.69 -23.05 20.04
CA ARG A 193 -2.64 -23.58 21.41
C ARG A 193 -1.24 -23.46 22.01
N PHE A 194 -0.19 -23.81 21.26
CA PHE A 194 1.18 -23.68 21.72
C PHE A 194 1.55 -22.24 22.08
N SER A 195 1.17 -21.28 21.25
CA SER A 195 1.49 -19.86 21.45
C SER A 195 0.75 -19.23 22.65
N GLN A 196 -0.33 -19.84 23.14
CA GLN A 196 -1.07 -19.40 24.32
C GLN A 196 -0.54 -20.01 25.63
N GLN A 197 0.32 -21.03 25.53
CA GLN A 197 0.86 -21.77 26.67
C GLN A 197 2.29 -21.34 27.03
N GLN A 198 2.94 -20.56 26.17
CA GLN A 198 4.24 -19.92 26.38
C GLN A 198 4.00 -18.47 26.81
#